data_AF-A0A922YZH0-F1
#
_entry.id   AF-A0A922YZH0-F1
#
_cell.length_a   1.000
_cell.length_b   1.000
_cell.length_c   1.000
_cell.angle_alpha   90.00
_cell.angle_beta   90.00
_cell.angle_gamma   90.00
#
_symmetry.space_group_name_H-M   'P 1'
#
loop_
_entity.id
_entity.type
_entity.pdbx_description
1 polymer ?
#
loop_
_entity_poly.entity_id
_entity_poly.type
_entity_poly.pdbx_seq_one_letter_code
_entity_poly.pdbx_strand_id
1 'polypeptide(L)'
;MAVSGLPFDDIRELIAAMPGPDMAAANMVRARDKELTKPAGSLGRMEEIAEWLAAWQGKGKPSVDRPLVCVFAGNHGVVAQGVSAFPQAVTRQMLENFAAGGAAINQICAAFDLGFKVFDLALDLPTGDFTQGDALDERACVATMAFGMEALVGGTDLLCLGEMGIGNTTSAAAIYAALYGGDAAFWCGRGTGLDDAGLKRKVAAVEAGIALHRAHLKDPLEVLRRLGGREVAAICGAIIAARSQRIPVILDGYVVTAAAAILHAIEPSAIDHCIAGHLSAEGAHAQVLATLGKVPLLALDMRLGEGSGAALAASLVKAAAAIHNGMATFAQAGVAGKDQAS
;
A
#
# COMPACT_ATOMS: atom_id res chain seq x y z
N MET A 1 -6.25 -21.86 -21.09
CA MET A 1 -5.79 -20.71 -21.88
C MET A 1 -4.37 -21.00 -22.32
N ALA A 2 -3.98 -20.64 -23.53
CA ALA A 2 -2.60 -20.83 -23.97
C ALA A 2 -1.71 -19.84 -23.21
N VAL A 3 -0.79 -20.34 -22.39
CA VAL A 3 0.24 -19.53 -21.72
C VAL A 3 1.09 -18.93 -22.84
N SER A 4 1.05 -17.62 -23.05
CA SER A 4 1.77 -17.00 -24.16
C SER A 4 3.30 -16.96 -23.91
N GLY A 5 3.73 -17.35 -22.71
CA GLY A 5 5.13 -17.36 -22.28
C GLY A 5 5.68 -15.94 -22.08
N LEU A 6 4.82 -14.93 -22.08
CA LEU A 6 5.20 -13.54 -21.83
C LEU A 6 5.27 -13.26 -20.32
N PRO A 7 6.26 -12.48 -19.84
CA PRO A 7 6.44 -12.19 -18.42
C PRO A 7 5.19 -11.72 -17.66
N PHE A 8 4.31 -10.94 -18.29
CA PHE A 8 3.09 -10.48 -17.63
C PHE A 8 1.99 -11.54 -17.48
N ASP A 9 2.03 -12.64 -18.22
CA ASP A 9 1.06 -13.73 -18.03
C ASP A 9 1.25 -14.40 -16.68
N ASP A 10 2.50 -14.62 -16.26
CA ASP A 10 2.81 -15.19 -14.94
C ASP A 10 2.23 -14.33 -13.81
N ILE A 11 2.29 -13.00 -13.94
CA ILE A 11 1.69 -12.07 -12.97
C ILE A 11 0.17 -12.21 -12.95
N ARG A 12 -0.48 -12.30 -14.11
CA ARG A 12 -1.94 -12.48 -14.20
C ARG A 12 -2.39 -13.81 -13.61
N GLU A 13 -1.63 -14.88 -13.86
CA GLU A 13 -1.89 -16.20 -13.27
C GLU A 13 -1.79 -16.17 -11.74
N LEU A 14 -0.79 -15.49 -11.18
CA LEU A 14 -0.67 -15.29 -9.74
C LEU A 14 -1.87 -14.53 -9.16
N ILE A 15 -2.31 -13.46 -9.83
CA ILE A 15 -3.48 -12.68 -9.42
C ILE A 15 -4.76 -13.53 -9.46
N ALA A 16 -4.96 -14.29 -10.54
CA ALA A 16 -6.14 -15.14 -10.71
C ALA A 16 -6.19 -16.31 -9.70
N ALA A 17 -5.04 -16.75 -9.19
CA ALA A 17 -4.92 -17.85 -8.23
C ALA A 17 -4.97 -17.40 -6.75
N MET A 18 -5.17 -16.11 -6.47
CA MET A 18 -5.16 -15.58 -5.11
C MET A 18 -6.25 -16.19 -4.22
N PRO A 19 -5.94 -16.59 -2.96
CA PRO A 19 -6.93 -17.17 -2.07
C PRO A 19 -7.98 -16.14 -1.62
N GLY A 20 -9.17 -16.59 -1.22
CA GLY A 20 -10.16 -15.76 -0.52
C GLY A 20 -9.89 -15.64 0.99
N PRO A 21 -10.65 -14.79 1.71
CA PRO A 21 -10.56 -14.69 3.16
C PRO A 21 -11.05 -15.97 3.83
N ASP A 22 -10.52 -16.29 5.01
CA ASP A 22 -11.03 -17.37 5.86
C ASP A 22 -12.28 -16.91 6.63
N MET A 23 -13.44 -17.21 6.06
CA MET A 23 -14.72 -16.85 6.67
C MET A 23 -15.02 -17.62 7.95
N ALA A 24 -14.40 -18.79 8.18
CA ALA A 24 -14.56 -19.50 9.45
C ALA A 24 -13.86 -18.74 10.57
N ALA A 25 -12.63 -18.27 10.33
CA ALA A 25 -11.90 -17.41 11.27
C ALA A 25 -12.65 -16.09 11.56
N ALA A 26 -13.18 -15.44 10.53
CA ALA A 26 -14.02 -14.24 10.69
C ALA A 26 -15.25 -14.51 11.58
N ASN A 27 -15.94 -15.63 11.33
CA ASN A 27 -17.11 -16.02 12.12
C ASN A 27 -16.78 -16.34 13.58
N MET A 28 -15.59 -16.90 13.87
CA MET A 28 -15.12 -17.09 15.24
C MET A 28 -14.96 -15.76 15.98
N VAL A 29 -14.37 -14.75 15.32
CA VAL A 29 -14.24 -13.40 15.88
C VAL A 29 -15.62 -12.79 16.14
N ARG A 30 -16.53 -12.82 15.16
CA ARG A 30 -17.90 -12.30 15.32
C ARG A 30 -18.67 -12.99 16.45
N ALA A 31 -18.51 -14.30 16.61
CA ALA A 31 -19.16 -15.06 17.66
C ALA A 31 -18.65 -14.63 19.04
N ARG A 32 -17.33 -14.57 19.22
CA ARG A 32 -16.71 -14.13 20.47
C ARG A 32 -17.03 -12.67 20.78
N ASP A 33 -17.04 -11.80 19.78
CA ASP A 33 -17.26 -10.36 19.98
C ASP A 33 -18.63 -10.05 20.61
N LYS A 34 -19.66 -10.84 20.28
CA LYS A 34 -21.00 -10.76 20.91
C LYS A 34 -21.01 -11.10 22.40
N GLU A 35 -20.03 -11.85 22.86
CA GLU A 35 -19.92 -12.27 24.27
C GLU A 35 -19.09 -11.29 25.11
N LEU A 36 -18.28 -10.43 24.48
CA LEU A 36 -17.40 -9.50 25.17
C LEU A 36 -18.20 -8.53 26.04
N THR A 37 -17.65 -8.14 27.19
CA THR A 37 -18.30 -7.28 28.19
C THR A 37 -18.42 -5.82 27.71
N LYS A 38 -19.20 -5.61 26.65
CA LYS A 38 -19.47 -4.35 25.99
C LYS A 38 -20.84 -4.41 25.28
N PRO A 39 -21.51 -3.28 25.04
CA PRO A 39 -22.65 -3.27 24.12
C PRO A 39 -22.21 -3.71 22.72
N ALA A 40 -23.05 -4.50 22.04
CA ALA A 40 -22.76 -4.98 20.69
C ALA A 40 -22.48 -3.80 19.73
N GLY A 41 -21.39 -3.85 18.96
CA GLY A 41 -20.99 -2.81 18.02
C GLY A 41 -20.38 -1.56 18.66
N SER A 42 -20.24 -1.47 19.99
CA SER A 42 -19.81 -0.23 20.65
C SER A 42 -18.36 0.17 20.38
N LEU A 43 -17.53 -0.75 19.85
CA LEU A 43 -16.16 -0.44 19.44
C LEU A 43 -16.04 -0.15 17.94
N GLY A 44 -17.14 -0.20 17.19
CA GLY A 44 -17.21 0.17 15.78
C GLY A 44 -16.13 -0.50 14.93
N ARG A 45 -15.33 0.31 14.23
CA ARG A 45 -14.29 -0.17 13.32
C ARG A 45 -13.20 -1.03 13.98
N MET A 46 -13.00 -0.96 15.29
CA MET A 46 -12.04 -1.85 15.96
C MET A 46 -12.48 -3.31 15.88
N GLU A 47 -13.80 -3.57 15.90
CA GLU A 47 -14.36 -4.92 15.72
C GLU A 47 -14.15 -5.40 14.29
N GLU A 48 -14.38 -4.52 13.31
CA GLU A 48 -14.14 -4.79 11.88
C GLU A 48 -12.66 -5.10 11.59
N ILE A 49 -11.72 -4.38 12.21
CA ILE A 49 -10.29 -4.60 12.04
C ILE A 49 -9.87 -5.95 12.62
N ALA A 50 -10.38 -6.34 13.79
CA ALA A 50 -10.09 -7.64 14.37
C ALA A 50 -10.62 -8.78 13.50
N GLU A 51 -11.83 -8.62 12.94
CA GLU A 51 -12.43 -9.58 12.02
C GLU A 51 -11.62 -9.69 10.71
N TRP A 52 -11.27 -8.55 10.09
CA TRP A 52 -10.43 -8.51 8.90
C TRP A 52 -9.08 -9.21 9.13
N LEU A 53 -8.43 -8.90 10.25
CA LEU A 53 -7.15 -9.51 10.62
C LEU A 53 -7.28 -11.03 10.77
N ALA A 54 -8.33 -11.51 11.43
CA ALA A 54 -8.59 -12.95 11.59
C ALA A 54 -8.89 -13.65 10.27
N ALA A 55 -9.71 -13.02 9.42
CA ALA A 55 -10.08 -13.54 8.12
C ALA A 55 -8.86 -13.75 7.23
N TRP A 56 -7.91 -12.80 7.25
CA TRP A 56 -6.68 -12.94 6.48
C TRP A 56 -5.69 -13.87 7.17
N GLN A 57 -5.48 -13.81 8.48
CA GLN A 57 -4.57 -14.75 9.15
C GLN A 57 -5.08 -16.19 9.23
N GLY A 58 -6.36 -16.45 8.93
CA GLY A 58 -6.94 -17.79 9.01
C GLY A 58 -7.05 -18.34 10.43
N LYS A 59 -7.18 -17.48 11.44
CA LYS A 59 -7.28 -17.89 12.85
C LYS A 59 -8.28 -17.02 13.62
N GLY A 60 -9.15 -17.66 14.41
CA GLY A 60 -10.16 -16.97 15.22
C GLY A 60 -9.62 -16.23 16.46
N LYS A 61 -8.31 -16.30 16.71
CA LYS A 61 -7.57 -15.47 17.67
C LYS A 61 -6.47 -14.73 16.90
N PRO A 62 -6.81 -13.63 16.21
CA PRO A 62 -5.83 -12.87 15.43
C PRO A 62 -4.74 -12.30 16.34
N SER A 63 -3.52 -12.14 15.84
CA SER A 63 -2.41 -11.53 16.58
C SER A 63 -1.49 -10.76 15.65
N VAL A 64 -0.66 -9.87 16.19
CA VAL A 64 0.32 -9.10 15.42
C VAL A 64 1.63 -9.19 16.17
N ASP A 65 2.31 -10.31 15.95
CA ASP A 65 3.52 -10.73 16.65
C ASP A 65 4.78 -10.38 15.85
N ARG A 66 4.68 -10.34 14.52
CA ARG A 66 5.80 -10.04 13.60
C ARG A 66 5.39 -9.04 12.51
N PRO A 67 4.91 -7.84 12.89
CA PRO A 67 4.60 -6.80 11.93
C PRO A 67 5.89 -6.30 11.25
N LEU A 68 5.82 -6.06 9.95
CA LEU A 68 6.96 -5.59 9.16
C LEU A 68 6.56 -4.39 8.31
N VAL A 69 7.31 -3.31 8.42
CA VAL A 69 7.31 -2.18 7.50
C VAL A 69 8.38 -2.43 6.43
N CYS A 70 7.96 -2.47 5.16
CA CYS A 70 8.85 -2.58 4.01
C CYS A 70 8.82 -1.27 3.21
N VAL A 71 9.96 -0.59 3.12
CA VAL A 71 10.13 0.58 2.25
C VAL A 71 10.90 0.19 1.00
N PHE A 72 10.28 0.38 -0.15
CA PHE A 72 10.92 0.18 -1.45
C PHE A 72 11.39 1.50 -2.01
N ALA A 73 12.67 1.59 -2.38
CA ALA A 73 13.30 2.83 -2.81
C ALA A 73 13.72 2.79 -4.28
N GLY A 74 13.24 3.73 -5.08
CA GLY A 74 13.47 3.80 -6.51
C GLY A 74 13.63 5.24 -7.03
N ASN A 75 14.49 5.42 -8.02
CA ASN A 75 14.73 6.73 -8.64
C ASN A 75 14.05 6.83 -10.01
N HIS A 76 13.53 8.03 -10.34
CA HIS A 76 12.71 8.26 -11.52
C HIS A 76 13.38 9.10 -12.60
N GLY A 77 13.27 8.68 -13.87
CA GLY A 77 13.78 9.45 -15.02
C GLY A 77 13.04 10.76 -15.28
N VAL A 78 11.74 10.81 -14.99
CA VAL A 78 10.89 12.01 -15.18
C VAL A 78 11.36 13.23 -14.36
N VAL A 79 12.24 13.03 -13.38
CA VAL A 79 12.90 14.13 -12.64
C VAL A 79 13.64 15.09 -13.57
N ALA A 80 14.11 14.62 -14.74
CA ALA A 80 14.69 15.48 -15.78
C ALA A 80 13.76 16.61 -16.26
N GLN A 81 12.43 16.44 -16.09
CA GLN A 81 11.41 17.44 -16.44
C GLN A 81 11.19 18.49 -15.32
N GLY A 82 11.98 18.47 -14.25
CA GLY A 82 11.91 19.47 -13.17
C GLY A 82 10.64 19.36 -12.32
N VAL A 83 10.18 18.12 -12.09
CA VAL A 83 8.93 17.77 -11.38
C VAL A 83 9.12 17.53 -9.87
N SER A 84 10.29 17.83 -9.33
CA SER A 84 10.61 17.73 -7.90
C SER A 84 11.35 18.97 -7.42
N ALA A 85 11.09 19.38 -6.18
CA ALA A 85 11.83 20.45 -5.50
C ALA A 85 13.22 20.00 -5.01
N PHE A 86 13.42 18.68 -4.87
CA PHE A 86 14.64 18.08 -4.34
C PHE A 86 15.43 17.36 -5.43
N PRO A 87 16.77 17.36 -5.35
CA PRO A 87 17.61 16.61 -6.27
C PRO A 87 17.48 15.10 -6.03
N GLN A 88 17.69 14.31 -7.06
CA GLN A 88 17.56 12.84 -7.01
C GLN A 88 18.47 12.16 -5.98
N ALA A 89 19.61 12.79 -5.63
CA ALA A 89 20.51 12.31 -4.58
C ALA A 89 19.85 12.18 -3.19
N VAL A 90 18.74 12.90 -2.94
CA VAL A 90 18.00 12.83 -1.68
C VAL A 90 17.48 11.42 -1.40
N THR A 91 17.15 10.62 -2.42
CA THR A 91 16.72 9.23 -2.22
C THR A 91 17.78 8.42 -1.46
N ARG A 92 19.06 8.50 -1.90
CA ARG A 92 20.17 7.80 -1.23
C ARG A 92 20.44 8.35 0.17
N GLN A 93 20.38 9.67 0.33
CA GLN A 93 20.58 10.32 1.64
C GLN A 93 19.52 9.91 2.66
N MET A 94 18.27 9.72 2.24
CA MET A 94 17.22 9.22 3.12
C MET A 94 17.41 7.74 3.48
N LEU A 95 17.94 6.92 2.56
CA LEU A 95 18.31 5.54 2.89
C LEU A 95 19.42 5.48 3.95
N GLU A 96 20.43 6.35 3.83
CA GLU A 96 21.47 6.51 4.85
C GLU A 96 20.86 6.97 6.19
N ASN A 97 19.89 7.89 6.15
CA ASN A 97 19.15 8.34 7.34
C ASN A 97 18.31 7.21 7.98
N PHE A 98 17.67 6.36 7.17
CA PHE A 98 16.95 5.17 7.65
C PHE A 98 17.90 4.20 8.36
N ALA A 99 19.07 3.94 7.76
CA ALA A 99 20.10 3.07 8.33
C ALA A 99 20.67 3.64 9.64
N ALA A 100 20.79 4.97 9.74
CA ALA A 100 21.23 5.67 10.95
C ALA A 100 20.14 5.78 12.03
N GLY A 101 18.89 5.36 11.76
CA GLY A 101 17.79 5.47 12.71
C GLY A 101 17.18 6.87 12.82
N GLY A 102 17.52 7.79 11.92
CA GLY A 102 17.19 9.22 12.05
C GLY A 102 15.88 9.66 11.43
N ALA A 103 15.16 8.79 10.72
CA ALA A 103 13.90 9.17 10.06
C ALA A 103 12.67 8.99 10.95
N ALA A 104 11.55 9.62 10.55
CA ALA A 104 10.29 9.50 11.26
C ALA A 104 9.80 8.04 11.33
N ILE A 105 9.95 7.29 10.23
CA ILE A 105 9.58 5.86 10.21
C ILE A 105 10.37 5.02 11.22
N ASN A 106 11.65 5.32 11.45
CA ASN A 106 12.44 4.64 12.48
C ASN A 106 11.84 4.83 13.87
N GLN A 107 11.41 6.06 14.19
CA GLN A 107 10.82 6.38 15.49
C GLN A 107 9.45 5.72 15.67
N ILE A 108 8.62 5.67 14.62
CA ILE A 108 7.32 4.99 14.65
C ILE A 108 7.51 3.48 14.85
N CYS A 109 8.42 2.86 14.08
CA CYS A 109 8.72 1.43 14.22
C CYS A 109 9.24 1.09 15.62
N ALA A 110 10.13 1.90 16.18
CA ALA A 110 10.64 1.72 17.53
C ALA A 110 9.53 1.88 18.59
N ALA A 111 8.65 2.87 18.43
CA ALA A 111 7.58 3.14 19.39
C ALA A 111 6.53 2.02 19.46
N PHE A 112 6.26 1.34 18.34
CA PHE A 112 5.20 0.32 18.24
C PHE A 112 5.71 -1.11 18.06
N ASP A 113 7.02 -1.32 18.21
CA ASP A 113 7.68 -2.63 18.03
C ASP A 113 7.31 -3.26 16.68
N LEU A 114 7.71 -2.54 15.61
CA LEU A 114 7.53 -2.96 14.23
C LEU A 114 8.89 -3.27 13.61
N GLY A 115 9.01 -4.40 12.92
CA GLY A 115 10.17 -4.68 12.08
C GLY A 115 10.25 -3.63 10.97
N PHE A 116 11.46 -3.25 10.58
CA PHE A 116 11.68 -2.28 9.51
C PHE A 116 12.74 -2.79 8.54
N LYS A 117 12.38 -2.87 7.25
CA LYS A 117 13.28 -3.23 6.15
C LYS A 117 13.19 -2.20 5.05
N VAL A 118 14.34 -1.86 4.49
CA VAL A 118 14.46 -0.96 3.34
C VAL A 118 15.10 -1.71 2.19
N PHE A 119 14.54 -1.55 1.00
CA PHE A 119 14.97 -2.22 -0.22
C PHE A 119 15.43 -1.18 -1.25
N ASP A 120 16.73 -1.17 -1.54
CA ASP A 120 17.32 -0.38 -2.63
C ASP A 120 17.05 -1.06 -3.97
N LEU A 121 16.30 -0.41 -4.85
CA LEU A 121 15.96 -0.92 -6.18
C LEU A 121 16.82 -0.26 -7.26
N ALA A 122 18.14 -0.37 -7.11
CA ALA A 122 19.15 0.16 -8.03
C ALA A 122 19.06 1.68 -8.18
N LEU A 123 19.23 2.42 -7.07
CA LEU A 123 19.14 3.88 -7.06
C LEU A 123 20.06 4.60 -8.05
N ASP A 124 21.19 4.01 -8.44
CA ASP A 124 22.11 4.57 -9.45
C ASP A 124 21.60 4.44 -10.89
N LEU A 125 20.56 3.64 -11.10
CA LEU A 125 19.94 3.38 -12.40
C LEU A 125 18.46 3.81 -12.33
N PRO A 126 18.16 5.11 -12.49
CA PRO A 126 16.78 5.57 -12.51
C PRO A 126 15.96 4.86 -13.61
N THR A 127 14.64 4.86 -13.45
CA THR A 127 13.73 4.51 -14.56
C THR A 127 13.96 5.42 -15.77
N GLY A 128 13.49 4.97 -16.93
CA GLY A 128 13.37 5.84 -18.10
C GLY A 128 12.48 7.05 -17.80
N ASP A 129 12.72 8.15 -18.51
CA ASP A 129 11.79 9.28 -18.50
C ASP A 129 10.55 8.90 -19.33
N PHE A 130 9.43 8.70 -18.63
CA PHE A 130 8.19 8.27 -19.28
C PHE A 130 7.61 9.28 -20.28
N THR A 131 8.15 10.50 -20.33
CA THR A 131 7.79 11.50 -21.34
C THR A 131 8.51 11.27 -22.67
N GLN A 132 9.55 10.44 -22.69
CA GLN A 132 10.41 10.17 -23.85
C GLN A 132 10.40 8.69 -24.28
N GLY A 133 10.00 7.77 -23.40
CA GLY A 133 9.98 6.33 -23.66
C GLY A 133 9.43 5.58 -22.47
N ASP A 134 9.58 4.26 -22.40
CA ASP A 134 9.05 3.49 -21.27
C ASP A 134 9.88 3.70 -19.99
N ALA A 135 9.23 3.79 -18.83
CA ALA A 135 9.93 3.85 -17.53
C ALA A 135 10.73 2.56 -17.24
N LEU A 136 10.18 1.40 -17.59
CA LEU A 136 10.80 0.09 -17.43
C LEU A 136 10.63 -0.73 -18.72
N ASP A 137 11.58 -1.62 -19.00
CA ASP A 137 11.29 -2.73 -19.91
C ASP A 137 10.42 -3.79 -19.20
N GLU A 138 9.71 -4.63 -19.97
CA GLU A 138 8.78 -5.61 -19.43
C GLU A 138 9.44 -6.61 -18.49
N ARG A 139 10.64 -7.09 -18.84
CA ARG A 139 11.38 -8.06 -18.03
C ARG A 139 11.84 -7.45 -16.72
N ALA A 140 12.37 -6.22 -16.75
CA ALA A 140 12.74 -5.49 -15.55
C ALA A 140 11.53 -5.20 -14.66
N CYS A 141 10.37 -4.86 -15.25
CA CYS A 141 9.14 -4.66 -14.49
C CYS A 141 8.75 -5.94 -13.73
N VAL A 142 8.66 -7.08 -14.42
CA VAL A 142 8.30 -8.36 -13.79
C VAL A 142 9.37 -8.83 -12.79
N ALA A 143 10.65 -8.69 -13.11
CA ALA A 143 11.73 -9.00 -12.17
C ALA A 143 11.66 -8.14 -10.91
N THR A 144 11.28 -6.86 -11.03
CA THR A 144 11.10 -5.97 -9.87
C THR A 144 9.88 -6.36 -9.05
N MET A 145 8.78 -6.79 -9.69
CA MET A 145 7.64 -7.37 -8.97
C MET A 145 8.06 -8.65 -8.21
N ALA A 146 8.80 -9.56 -8.86
CA ALA A 146 9.30 -10.77 -8.22
C ALA A 146 10.20 -10.44 -7.00
N PHE A 147 11.08 -9.45 -7.12
CA PHE A 147 11.89 -8.97 -5.99
C PHE A 147 11.02 -8.44 -4.84
N GLY A 148 9.94 -7.72 -5.14
CA GLY A 148 8.95 -7.30 -4.16
C GLY A 148 8.29 -8.46 -3.40
N MET A 149 8.07 -9.60 -4.06
CA MET A 149 7.52 -10.81 -3.43
C MET A 149 8.46 -11.38 -2.36
N GLU A 150 9.77 -11.26 -2.54
CA GLU A 150 10.79 -11.77 -1.61
C GLU A 150 10.83 -10.99 -0.28
N ALA A 151 10.23 -9.80 -0.21
CA ALA A 151 10.22 -8.98 1.00
C ALA A 151 9.56 -9.67 2.21
N LEU A 152 8.68 -10.66 1.95
CA LEU A 152 7.92 -11.38 2.97
C LEU A 152 8.63 -12.60 3.58
N VAL A 153 9.87 -12.88 3.16
CA VAL A 153 10.66 -13.92 3.81
C VAL A 153 10.89 -13.57 5.29
N GLY A 154 10.57 -14.54 6.16
CA GLY A 154 10.82 -14.43 7.62
C GLY A 154 9.58 -14.44 8.51
N GLY A 155 8.41 -14.87 8.01
CA GLY A 155 7.23 -15.13 8.82
C GLY A 155 6.52 -13.86 9.31
N THR A 156 6.42 -12.86 8.45
CA THR A 156 5.63 -11.63 8.67
C THR A 156 4.14 -11.99 8.82
N ASP A 157 3.45 -11.39 9.79
CA ASP A 157 2.01 -11.63 10.02
C ASP A 157 1.12 -10.39 9.81
N LEU A 158 1.74 -9.23 9.58
CA LEU A 158 1.12 -7.99 9.14
C LEU A 158 2.16 -7.18 8.35
N LEU A 159 1.86 -6.85 7.09
CA LEU A 159 2.75 -6.06 6.24
C LEU A 159 2.28 -4.61 6.18
N CYS A 160 3.20 -3.67 6.39
CA CYS A 160 3.01 -2.25 6.15
C CYS A 160 3.88 -1.84 4.97
N LEU A 161 3.29 -1.27 3.93
CA LEU A 161 4.00 -0.91 2.71
C LEU A 161 4.35 0.56 2.73
N GLY A 162 5.62 0.85 2.45
CA GLY A 162 6.16 2.20 2.30
C GLY A 162 7.01 2.29 1.05
N GLU A 163 7.37 3.52 0.72
CA GLU A 163 8.06 3.83 -0.51
C GLU A 163 8.97 5.05 -0.31
N MET A 164 9.99 5.18 -1.14
CA MET A 164 10.89 6.34 -1.15
C MET A 164 11.41 6.58 -2.56
N GLY A 165 11.20 7.77 -3.12
CA GLY A 165 11.74 8.07 -4.44
C GLY A 165 11.50 9.49 -4.90
N ILE A 166 12.56 10.19 -5.29
CA ILE A 166 12.37 11.50 -5.92
C ILE A 166 11.68 11.33 -7.29
N GLY A 167 10.53 12.00 -7.45
CA GLY A 167 9.71 11.97 -8.68
C GLY A 167 8.53 10.99 -8.65
N ASN A 168 8.46 10.11 -7.64
CA ASN A 168 7.43 9.07 -7.49
C ASN A 168 5.98 9.59 -7.50
N THR A 169 5.70 10.79 -6.95
CA THR A 169 4.34 11.38 -6.93
C THR A 169 3.87 11.76 -8.33
N THR A 170 4.79 12.08 -9.23
CA THR A 170 4.51 12.33 -10.65
C THR A 170 4.16 11.02 -11.36
N SER A 171 4.92 9.95 -11.08
CA SER A 171 4.63 8.60 -11.58
C SER A 171 3.28 8.09 -11.08
N ALA A 172 2.99 8.22 -9.78
CA ALA A 172 1.69 7.88 -9.20
C ALA A 172 0.54 8.66 -9.86
N ALA A 173 0.69 9.97 -10.05
CA ALA A 173 -0.30 10.79 -10.74
C ALA A 173 -0.55 10.31 -12.19
N ALA A 174 0.51 9.95 -12.92
CA ALA A 174 0.41 9.41 -14.27
C ALA A 174 -0.30 8.05 -14.30
N ILE A 175 -0.03 7.17 -13.34
CA ILE A 175 -0.74 5.91 -13.17
C ILE A 175 -2.24 6.15 -12.97
N TYR A 176 -2.63 7.01 -12.03
CA TYR A 176 -4.04 7.29 -11.76
C TYR A 176 -4.75 7.90 -12.96
N ALA A 177 -4.12 8.88 -13.62
CA ALA A 177 -4.67 9.49 -14.81
C ALA A 177 -4.82 8.49 -15.97
N ALA A 178 -3.89 7.55 -16.12
CA ALA A 178 -3.99 6.49 -17.12
C ALA A 178 -5.10 5.47 -16.82
N LEU A 179 -5.27 5.07 -15.56
CA LEU A 179 -6.27 4.08 -15.15
C LEU A 179 -7.69 4.67 -15.09
N TYR A 180 -7.83 5.91 -14.60
CA TYR A 180 -9.11 6.49 -14.23
C TYR A 180 -9.52 7.68 -15.12
N GLY A 181 -8.63 8.14 -16.01
CA GLY A 181 -8.88 9.27 -16.90
C GLY A 181 -8.98 10.60 -16.17
N GLY A 182 -9.67 11.55 -16.79
CA GLY A 182 -9.82 12.91 -16.26
C GLY A 182 -8.62 13.82 -16.56
N ASP A 183 -8.64 15.00 -15.95
CA ASP A 183 -7.58 16.01 -16.09
C ASP A 183 -6.34 15.59 -15.29
N ALA A 184 -5.15 15.66 -15.90
CA ALA A 184 -3.88 15.40 -15.24
C ALA A 184 -3.66 16.32 -14.03
N ALA A 185 -4.16 17.56 -14.08
CA ALA A 185 -4.08 18.51 -12.97
C ALA A 185 -4.78 18.02 -11.71
N PHE A 186 -5.86 17.24 -11.84
CA PHE A 186 -6.57 16.66 -10.69
C PHE A 186 -5.69 15.69 -9.91
N TRP A 187 -4.90 14.87 -10.61
CA TRP A 187 -4.02 13.86 -10.02
C TRP A 187 -2.68 14.43 -9.55
N CYS A 188 -2.32 15.65 -9.92
CA CYS A 188 -1.05 16.26 -9.56
C CYS A 188 -1.18 17.11 -8.30
N GLY A 189 -0.60 16.62 -7.20
CA GLY A 189 -0.38 17.44 -6.00
C GLY A 189 1.03 18.03 -5.94
N ARG A 190 1.28 18.85 -4.91
CA ARG A 190 2.58 19.51 -4.69
C ARG A 190 3.66 18.55 -4.20
N GLY A 191 3.32 17.34 -3.75
CA GLY A 191 4.25 16.36 -3.18
C GLY A 191 5.16 16.97 -2.13
N THR A 192 6.47 17.00 -2.43
CA THR A 192 7.53 17.54 -1.57
C THR A 192 7.55 19.07 -1.42
N GLY A 193 6.53 19.78 -1.91
CA GLY A 193 6.36 21.22 -1.71
C GLY A 193 6.65 22.07 -2.95
N LEU A 194 6.32 21.57 -4.15
CA LEU A 194 6.49 22.32 -5.39
C LEU A 194 5.77 23.68 -5.36
N ASP A 195 6.38 24.68 -6.00
CA ASP A 195 5.74 25.93 -6.36
C ASP A 195 4.79 25.77 -7.56
N ASP A 196 4.11 26.84 -7.95
CA ASP A 196 3.11 26.79 -9.04
C ASP A 196 3.74 26.44 -10.39
N ALA A 197 4.97 26.89 -10.63
CA ALA A 197 5.70 26.57 -11.86
C ALA A 197 6.08 25.09 -11.91
N GLY A 198 6.54 24.53 -10.78
CA GLY A 198 6.84 23.12 -10.61
C GLY A 198 5.60 22.25 -10.75
N LEU A 199 4.47 22.67 -10.20
CA LEU A 199 3.20 21.96 -10.38
C LEU A 199 2.80 21.93 -11.86
N LYS A 200 2.92 23.05 -12.59
CA LYS A 200 2.65 23.09 -14.04
C LYS A 200 3.56 22.15 -14.84
N ARG A 201 4.86 22.09 -14.51
CA ARG A 201 5.79 21.12 -15.13
C ARG A 201 5.38 19.68 -14.83
N LYS A 202 4.96 19.40 -13.59
CA LYS A 202 4.45 18.07 -13.20
C LYS A 202 3.24 17.67 -14.03
N VAL A 203 2.24 18.55 -14.15
CA VAL A 203 1.04 18.31 -14.97
C VAL A 203 1.43 18.04 -16.43
N ALA A 204 2.27 18.91 -17.02
CA ALA A 204 2.71 18.74 -18.40
C ALA A 204 3.48 17.43 -18.63
N ALA A 205 4.29 16.99 -17.67
CA ALA A 205 4.98 15.71 -17.74
C ALA A 205 3.99 14.53 -17.73
N VAL A 206 2.99 14.56 -16.83
CA VAL A 206 1.93 13.55 -16.78
C VAL A 206 1.14 13.48 -18.09
N GLU A 207 0.74 14.63 -18.64
CA GLU A 207 0.04 14.72 -19.92
C GLU A 207 0.89 14.16 -21.08
N ALA A 208 2.17 14.50 -21.12
CA ALA A 208 3.10 14.02 -22.14
C ALA A 208 3.26 12.50 -22.09
N GLY A 209 3.42 11.92 -20.88
CA GLY A 209 3.49 10.48 -20.69
C GLY A 209 2.23 9.75 -21.14
N ILE A 210 1.05 10.24 -20.73
CA ILE A 210 -0.24 9.67 -21.14
C ILE A 210 -0.40 9.73 -22.67
N ALA A 211 -0.03 10.86 -23.28
CA ALA A 211 -0.13 11.05 -24.71
C ALA A 211 0.79 10.09 -25.48
N LEU A 212 2.06 9.96 -25.05
CA LEU A 212 3.04 9.07 -25.66
C LEU A 212 2.60 7.60 -25.62
N HIS A 213 2.06 7.16 -24.48
CA HIS A 213 1.77 5.75 -24.25
C HIS A 213 0.31 5.34 -24.50
N ARG A 214 -0.53 6.27 -25.01
CA ARG A 214 -1.99 6.11 -25.18
C ARG A 214 -2.44 4.76 -25.74
N ALA A 215 -1.70 4.20 -26.70
CA ALA A 215 -2.06 2.93 -27.35
C ALA A 215 -2.00 1.71 -26.39
N HIS A 216 -1.31 1.82 -25.26
CA HIS A 216 -1.00 0.72 -24.35
C HIS A 216 -1.73 0.82 -22.99
N LEU A 217 -2.31 1.98 -22.65
CA LEU A 217 -2.85 2.26 -21.31
C LEU A 217 -4.14 1.50 -20.95
N LYS A 218 -4.64 0.62 -21.84
CA LYS A 218 -5.76 -0.28 -21.52
C LYS A 218 -5.35 -1.45 -20.64
N ASP A 219 -4.07 -1.82 -20.64
CA ASP A 219 -3.53 -2.91 -19.82
C ASP A 219 -2.83 -2.31 -18.58
N PRO A 220 -3.33 -2.58 -17.35
CA PRO A 220 -2.73 -2.01 -16.14
C PRO A 220 -1.25 -2.39 -15.95
N LEU A 221 -0.80 -3.56 -16.42
CA LEU A 221 0.62 -3.92 -16.32
C LEU A 221 1.48 -3.09 -17.29
N GLU A 222 0.95 -2.71 -18.45
CA GLU A 222 1.59 -1.75 -19.35
C GLU A 222 1.57 -0.33 -18.77
N VAL A 223 0.52 0.06 -18.02
CA VAL A 223 0.51 1.33 -17.28
C VAL A 223 1.64 1.36 -16.25
N LEU A 224 1.79 0.31 -15.44
CA LEU A 224 2.88 0.19 -14.47
C LEU A 224 4.25 0.26 -15.15
N ARG A 225 4.45 -0.51 -16.22
CA ARG A 225 5.72 -0.57 -16.95
C ARG A 225 6.13 0.78 -17.52
N ARG A 226 5.17 1.51 -18.09
CA ARG A 226 5.46 2.70 -18.89
C ARG A 226 5.50 3.97 -18.06
N LEU A 227 4.61 4.09 -17.07
CA LEU A 227 4.43 5.31 -16.28
C LEU A 227 4.92 5.16 -14.83
N GLY A 228 5.21 3.94 -14.40
CA GLY A 228 5.51 3.59 -13.00
C GLY A 228 6.97 3.79 -12.57
N GLY A 229 7.24 3.28 -11.38
CA GLY A 229 8.55 3.24 -10.73
C GLY A 229 8.94 1.81 -10.35
N ARG A 230 10.23 1.60 -10.04
CA ARG A 230 10.68 0.30 -9.50
C ARG A 230 10.03 0.02 -8.15
N GLU A 231 9.91 1.03 -7.30
CA GLU A 231 9.23 0.92 -6.02
C GLU A 231 7.75 0.56 -6.16
N VAL A 232 7.05 1.16 -7.12
CA VAL A 232 5.64 0.81 -7.40
C VAL A 232 5.53 -0.64 -7.87
N ALA A 233 6.43 -1.10 -8.76
CA ALA A 233 6.44 -2.49 -9.22
C ALA A 233 6.74 -3.47 -8.08
N ALA A 234 7.72 -3.17 -7.21
CA ALA A 234 8.03 -4.00 -6.05
C ALA A 234 6.86 -4.04 -5.06
N ILE A 235 6.16 -2.92 -4.84
CA ILE A 235 4.97 -2.87 -3.98
C ILE A 235 3.84 -3.75 -4.56
N CYS A 236 3.61 -3.72 -5.88
CA CYS A 236 2.67 -4.66 -6.52
C CYS A 236 3.04 -6.12 -6.22
N GLY A 237 4.32 -6.47 -6.36
CA GLY A 237 4.83 -7.80 -6.02
C GLY A 237 4.61 -8.17 -4.56
N ALA A 238 4.90 -7.27 -3.64
CA ALA A 238 4.71 -7.47 -2.20
C ALA A 238 3.24 -7.70 -1.84
N ILE A 239 2.30 -6.97 -2.46
CA ILE A 239 0.86 -7.17 -2.28
C ILE A 239 0.45 -8.56 -2.80
N ILE A 240 0.89 -8.96 -4.00
CA ILE A 240 0.59 -10.28 -4.57
C ILE A 240 1.08 -11.40 -3.65
N ALA A 241 2.33 -11.32 -3.18
CA ALA A 241 2.89 -12.34 -2.30
C ALA A 241 2.21 -12.37 -0.93
N ALA A 242 1.85 -11.20 -0.38
CA ALA A 242 1.12 -11.11 0.89
C ALA A 242 -0.22 -11.82 0.78
N ARG A 243 -0.92 -11.60 -0.34
CA ARG A 243 -2.18 -12.30 -0.60
C ARG A 243 -2.02 -13.80 -0.66
N SER A 244 -1.06 -14.31 -1.42
CA SER A 244 -0.79 -15.75 -1.54
C SER A 244 -0.45 -16.40 -0.20
N GLN A 245 0.23 -15.65 0.68
CA GLN A 245 0.59 -16.09 2.04
C GLN A 245 -0.48 -15.76 3.10
N ARG A 246 -1.62 -15.18 2.68
CA ARG A 246 -2.70 -14.74 3.57
C ARG A 246 -2.23 -13.75 4.65
N ILE A 247 -1.27 -12.89 4.31
CA ILE A 247 -0.76 -11.83 5.18
C ILE A 247 -1.59 -10.57 4.94
N PRO A 248 -2.27 -10.01 5.96
CA PRO A 248 -2.93 -8.72 5.84
C PRO A 248 -1.94 -7.58 5.56
N VAL A 249 -2.37 -6.61 4.75
CA VAL A 249 -1.54 -5.50 4.27
C VAL A 249 -2.13 -4.15 4.67
N ILE A 250 -1.30 -3.23 5.14
CA ILE A 250 -1.64 -1.82 5.34
C ILE A 250 -0.95 -0.99 4.27
N LEU A 251 -1.74 -0.31 3.45
CA LEU A 251 -1.29 0.65 2.46
C LEU A 251 -1.01 1.99 3.16
N ASP A 252 0.08 2.65 2.80
CA ASP A 252 0.43 3.96 3.35
C ASP A 252 -0.37 5.08 2.67
N GLY A 253 0.31 5.96 1.92
CA GLY A 253 -0.28 7.11 1.27
C GLY A 253 -0.37 6.98 -0.24
N TYR A 254 -0.36 8.14 -0.90
CA TYR A 254 -0.66 8.32 -2.32
C TYR A 254 0.12 7.38 -3.26
N VAL A 255 1.44 7.25 -3.09
CA VAL A 255 2.26 6.46 -4.02
C VAL A 255 2.06 4.95 -3.82
N VAL A 256 2.00 4.48 -2.58
CA VAL A 256 1.74 3.06 -2.28
C VAL A 256 0.36 2.64 -2.81
N THR A 257 -0.63 3.53 -2.68
CA THR A 257 -1.98 3.29 -3.21
C THR A 257 -1.99 3.22 -4.75
N ALA A 258 -1.02 3.79 -5.46
CA ALA A 258 -0.93 3.69 -6.93
C ALA A 258 -0.58 2.25 -7.37
N ALA A 259 0.27 1.56 -6.60
CA ALA A 259 0.54 0.14 -6.81
C ALA A 259 -0.73 -0.71 -6.58
N ALA A 260 -1.47 -0.43 -5.50
CA ALA A 260 -2.75 -1.09 -5.24
C ALA A 260 -3.78 -0.82 -6.34
N ALA A 261 -3.79 0.38 -6.93
CA ALA A 261 -4.67 0.74 -8.03
C ALA A 261 -4.39 -0.04 -9.32
N ILE A 262 -3.12 -0.30 -9.62
CA ILE A 262 -2.73 -1.18 -10.75
C ILE A 262 -3.34 -2.57 -10.54
N LEU A 263 -3.16 -3.17 -9.36
CA LEU A 263 -3.70 -4.51 -9.08
C LEU A 263 -5.22 -4.54 -9.09
N HIS A 264 -5.87 -3.54 -8.49
CA HIS A 264 -7.33 -3.41 -8.50
C HIS A 264 -7.91 -3.24 -9.91
N ALA A 265 -7.19 -2.56 -10.81
CA ALA A 265 -7.60 -2.43 -12.20
C ALA A 265 -7.46 -3.73 -13.01
N ILE A 266 -6.59 -4.65 -12.57
CA ILE A 266 -6.48 -6.01 -13.15
C ILE A 266 -7.62 -6.88 -12.63
N GLU A 267 -7.79 -6.91 -11.31
CA GLU A 267 -8.80 -7.70 -10.61
C GLU A 267 -9.18 -6.97 -9.30
N PRO A 268 -10.43 -6.50 -9.14
CA PRO A 268 -10.83 -5.71 -7.97
C PRO A 268 -10.55 -6.42 -6.62
N SER A 269 -10.72 -7.74 -6.57
CA SER A 269 -10.49 -8.54 -5.35
C SER A 269 -9.01 -8.71 -4.97
N ALA A 270 -8.07 -8.34 -5.85
CA ALA A 270 -6.63 -8.49 -5.62
C ALA A 270 -6.15 -7.74 -4.36
N ILE A 271 -6.88 -6.70 -3.95
CA ILE A 271 -6.55 -5.87 -2.78
C ILE A 271 -7.49 -6.09 -1.59
N ASP A 272 -8.28 -7.16 -1.55
CA ASP A 272 -9.23 -7.42 -0.43
C ASP A 272 -8.54 -7.62 0.92
N HIS A 273 -7.29 -8.09 0.90
CA HIS A 273 -6.45 -8.24 2.09
C HIS A 273 -5.73 -6.95 2.49
N CYS A 274 -5.92 -5.87 1.74
CA CYS A 274 -5.36 -4.56 2.04
C CYS A 274 -6.37 -3.66 2.75
N ILE A 275 -5.90 -2.90 3.72
CA ILE A 275 -6.59 -1.74 4.30
C ILE A 275 -5.77 -0.48 4.06
N ALA A 276 -6.44 0.67 3.98
CA ALA A 276 -5.76 1.96 3.89
C ALA A 276 -5.37 2.44 5.29
N GLY A 277 -4.08 2.69 5.51
CA GLY A 277 -3.54 3.15 6.78
C GLY A 277 -3.97 4.58 7.08
N HIS A 278 -3.76 5.50 6.14
CA HIS A 278 -4.16 6.89 6.33
C HIS A 278 -4.65 7.58 5.06
N LEU A 279 -5.44 8.64 5.24
CA LEU A 279 -5.71 9.63 4.21
C LEU A 279 -4.51 10.58 4.10
N SER A 280 -3.69 10.37 3.07
CA SER A 280 -2.68 11.36 2.67
C SER A 280 -3.31 12.73 2.32
N ALA A 281 -2.60 13.80 2.68
CA ALA A 281 -2.93 15.18 2.28
C ALA A 281 -2.60 15.48 0.81
N GLU A 282 -2.11 14.50 0.04
CA GLU A 282 -1.98 14.64 -1.42
C GLU A 282 -3.39 14.63 -2.05
N GLY A 283 -3.70 15.70 -2.80
CA GLY A 283 -5.09 16.11 -3.07
C GLY A 283 -6.06 15.02 -3.54
N ALA A 284 -5.69 14.22 -4.54
CA ALA A 284 -6.59 13.22 -5.13
C ALA A 284 -6.75 11.95 -4.28
N HIS A 285 -6.02 11.79 -3.17
CA HIS A 285 -5.98 10.51 -2.46
C HIS A 285 -7.35 10.06 -1.92
N ALA A 286 -8.21 10.99 -1.49
CA ALA A 286 -9.57 10.66 -1.05
C ALA A 286 -10.39 10.01 -2.18
N GLN A 287 -10.28 10.54 -3.40
CA GLN A 287 -10.98 10.00 -4.58
C GLN A 287 -10.41 8.64 -4.99
N VAL A 288 -9.09 8.47 -4.89
CA VAL A 288 -8.45 7.16 -5.13
C VAL A 288 -8.99 6.12 -4.15
N LEU A 289 -8.99 6.41 -2.85
CA LEU A 289 -9.48 5.49 -1.82
C LEU A 289 -10.95 5.13 -2.03
N ALA A 290 -11.79 6.10 -2.41
CA ALA A 290 -13.18 5.86 -2.78
C ALA A 290 -13.32 4.91 -3.98
N THR A 291 -12.48 5.09 -5.01
CA THR A 291 -12.45 4.24 -6.21
C THR A 291 -12.03 2.81 -5.88
N LEU A 292 -11.12 2.63 -4.93
CA LEU A 292 -10.64 1.33 -4.44
C LEU A 292 -11.56 0.69 -3.39
N GLY A 293 -12.65 1.36 -3.00
CA GLY A 293 -13.55 0.90 -1.93
C GLY A 293 -12.87 0.81 -0.55
N LYS A 294 -11.88 1.67 -0.28
CA LYS A 294 -11.11 1.66 0.97
C LYS A 294 -11.44 2.88 1.83
N VAL A 295 -11.66 2.63 3.12
CA VAL A 295 -11.83 3.69 4.13
C VAL A 295 -10.56 3.73 4.99
N PRO A 296 -9.82 4.86 5.02
CA PRO A 296 -8.56 4.95 5.75
C PRO A 296 -8.78 4.84 7.26
N LEU A 297 -7.81 4.28 7.99
CA LEU A 297 -7.85 4.20 9.46
C LEU A 297 -7.58 5.54 10.12
N LEU A 298 -6.71 6.35 9.51
CA LEU A 298 -6.25 7.63 10.05
C LEU A 298 -6.48 8.78 9.05
N ALA A 299 -6.78 9.97 9.55
CA ALA A 299 -6.83 11.21 8.75
C ALA A 299 -6.09 12.31 9.55
N LEU A 300 -4.78 12.39 9.32
CA LEU A 300 -3.84 13.20 10.11
C LEU A 300 -3.13 14.28 9.28
N ASP A 301 -3.63 14.54 8.07
CA ASP A 301 -3.02 15.46 7.08
C ASP A 301 -1.53 15.17 6.78
N MET A 302 -1.12 13.91 6.94
CA MET A 302 0.23 13.45 6.64
C MET A 302 0.45 13.31 5.13
N ARG A 303 1.68 13.57 4.67
CA ARG A 303 2.09 13.39 3.26
C ARG A 303 3.59 13.10 3.12
N LEU A 304 4.17 12.47 4.14
CA LEU A 304 5.59 12.13 4.17
C LEU A 304 5.93 10.96 3.23
N GLY A 305 5.08 9.92 3.24
CA GLY A 305 5.41 8.63 2.61
C GLY A 305 6.18 7.73 3.58
N GLU A 306 7.15 6.96 3.07
CA GLU A 306 8.05 6.11 3.85
C GLU A 306 7.35 4.98 4.63
N GLY A 307 6.04 4.75 4.42
CA GLY A 307 5.27 3.79 5.21
C GLY A 307 4.82 4.34 6.57
N SER A 308 4.99 5.64 6.82
CA SER A 308 4.74 6.26 8.12
C SER A 308 3.28 6.19 8.57
N GLY A 309 2.32 6.44 7.69
CA GLY A 309 0.89 6.30 7.97
C GLY A 309 0.46 4.84 8.10
N ALA A 310 1.03 3.93 7.30
CA ALA A 310 0.80 2.49 7.46
C ALA A 310 1.32 1.97 8.81
N ALA A 311 2.52 2.38 9.21
CA ALA A 311 3.14 2.00 10.49
C ALA A 311 2.35 2.54 11.70
N LEU A 312 1.85 3.78 11.65
CA LEU A 312 0.94 4.30 12.67
C LEU A 312 -0.36 3.50 12.74
N ALA A 313 -0.95 3.18 11.58
CA ALA A 313 -2.17 2.39 11.51
C ALA A 313 -1.98 0.95 12.03
N ALA A 314 -0.77 0.38 11.94
CA ALA A 314 -0.45 -0.92 12.52
C ALA A 314 -0.67 -0.95 14.04
N SER A 315 -0.47 0.17 14.74
CA SER A 315 -0.76 0.27 16.18
C SER A 315 -2.25 0.07 16.49
N LEU A 316 -3.16 0.55 15.62
CA LEU A 316 -4.60 0.31 15.74
C LEU A 316 -4.94 -1.15 15.48
N VAL A 317 -4.27 -1.79 14.52
CA VAL A 317 -4.46 -3.23 14.25
C VAL A 317 -3.97 -4.08 15.43
N LYS A 318 -2.81 -3.75 16.02
CA LYS A 318 -2.32 -4.37 17.28
C LYS A 318 -3.34 -4.20 18.41
N ALA A 319 -3.88 -2.98 18.58
CA ALA A 319 -4.89 -2.70 19.59
C ALA A 319 -6.19 -3.49 19.35
N ALA A 320 -6.68 -3.59 18.11
CA ALA A 320 -7.89 -4.36 17.78
C ALA A 320 -7.74 -5.84 18.16
N ALA A 321 -6.60 -6.45 17.84
CA ALA A 321 -6.29 -7.83 18.23
C ALA A 321 -6.23 -8.00 19.76
N ALA A 322 -5.55 -7.07 20.45
CA ALA A 322 -5.41 -7.11 21.91
C ALA A 322 -6.76 -6.94 22.64
N ILE A 323 -7.61 -6.02 22.15
CA ILE A 323 -8.97 -5.82 22.65
C ILE A 323 -9.78 -7.10 22.50
N HIS A 324 -9.85 -7.66 21.29
CA HIS A 324 -10.65 -8.85 21.01
C HIS A 324 -10.22 -10.07 21.84
N ASN A 325 -8.91 -10.28 21.96
CA ASN A 325 -8.36 -11.42 22.70
C ASN A 325 -8.40 -11.22 24.22
N GLY A 326 -8.15 -9.99 24.70
CA GLY A 326 -7.93 -9.68 26.10
C GLY A 326 -9.17 -9.28 26.90
N MET A 327 -10.23 -8.79 26.25
CA MET A 327 -11.47 -8.47 26.95
C MET A 327 -12.14 -9.72 27.53
N ALA A 328 -12.65 -9.59 28.75
CA ALA A 328 -13.49 -10.60 29.37
C ALA A 328 -14.86 -10.66 28.69
N THR A 329 -15.47 -11.84 28.65
CA THR A 329 -16.88 -11.99 28.31
C THR A 329 -17.78 -11.60 29.50
N PHE A 330 -19.05 -11.29 29.24
CA PHE A 330 -20.04 -11.02 30.30
C PHE A 330 -20.04 -12.12 31.37
N ALA A 331 -19.99 -13.38 30.94
CA ALA A 331 -19.92 -14.54 31.82
C ALA A 331 -18.64 -14.58 32.67
N GLN A 332 -17.48 -14.24 32.09
CA GLN A 332 -16.19 -14.19 32.81
C GLN A 332 -16.13 -13.03 33.81
N ALA A 333 -16.75 -11.90 33.47
CA ALA A 333 -16.77 -10.70 34.30
C ALA A 333 -17.87 -10.73 35.39
N GLY A 334 -18.77 -11.72 35.36
CA GLY A 334 -19.93 -11.76 36.25
C GLY A 334 -20.92 -10.61 36.02
N VAL A 335 -20.93 -10.03 34.83
CA VAL A 335 -21.84 -8.93 34.46
C VAL A 335 -23.08 -9.54 33.82
N ALA A 336 -24.26 -9.15 34.31
CA ALA A 336 -25.52 -9.64 33.77
C ALA A 336 -25.63 -9.30 32.28
N GLY A 337 -25.83 -10.34 31.46
CA GLY A 337 -26.14 -10.18 30.04
C GLY A 337 -27.55 -9.65 29.85
N LYS A 338 -27.83 -9.10 28.65
CA LYS A 338 -29.16 -8.59 28.28
C LYS A 338 -30.28 -9.63 28.47
N ASP A 339 -29.96 -10.91 28.28
CA ASP A 339 -30.90 -12.04 28.41
C ASP A 339 -31.18 -12.44 29.88
N GLN A 340 -30.50 -11.83 30.86
CA GLN A 340 -30.73 -12.03 32.30
C GLN A 340 -31.47 -10.86 32.96
N ALA A 341 -31.82 -9.82 32.20
CA ALA A 341 -32.52 -8.63 32.70
C ALA A 341 -34.06 -8.71 32.58
N SER A 342 -34.59 -9.90 32.27
CA SER A 342 -36.04 -10.19 32.17
C SER A 342 -36.53 -11.05 33.32
#